data_AF-A0A330L0P8-F1
#
_entry.id   AF-A0A330L0P8-F1
#
_cell.length_a   1.000
_cell.length_b   1.000
_cell.length_c   1.000
_cell.angle_alpha   90.00
_cell.angle_beta   90.00
_cell.angle_gamma   90.00
#
_symmetry.space_group_name_H-M   'P 1'
#
loop_
_entity.id
_entity.type
_entity.pdbx_description
1 polymer ?
#
loop_
_entity_poly.entity_id
_entity_poly.type
_entity_poly.pdbx_seq_one_letter_code
_entity_poly.pdbx_strand_id
1 'polypeptide(L)'
;MAILQVPDRHTSHTDETEIRRFLNARGIMYDRWPSPATVSSATPDGEVLAAYRDRLTPLMEQGGYRTVDVVTVTGRTPNLDAIRDKFLREHTHDEDEVRMFVEGEGLFWFHLEREEDEVFSLLCQAGDIIAVPANTKHWFDLGKHPAVRAIRIFTDQAGWVPHYTNSHIEEHYQAGA
;
A
#
# COMPACT_ATOMS: atom_id res chain seq x y z
N MET A 1 -12.89 -2.49 3.34
CA MET A 1 -12.58 -3.76 2.69
C MET A 1 -12.05 -3.43 1.33
N ALA A 2 -10.92 -4.02 0.96
CA ALA A 2 -10.23 -3.65 -0.25
C ALA A 2 -11.10 -3.77 -1.52
N ILE A 3 -10.81 -2.92 -2.49
CA ILE A 3 -11.46 -2.94 -3.81
C ILE A 3 -10.37 -3.08 -4.86
N LEU A 4 -10.37 -4.20 -5.58
CA LEU A 4 -9.48 -4.44 -6.72
C LEU A 4 -10.20 -4.00 -8.00
N GLN A 5 -9.54 -3.24 -8.87
CA GLN A 5 -10.05 -2.87 -10.19
C GLN A 5 -9.04 -3.17 -11.28
N VAL A 6 -9.49 -3.72 -12.41
CA VAL A 6 -8.69 -3.90 -13.63
C VAL A 6 -9.37 -3.10 -14.75
N PRO A 7 -9.01 -1.82 -14.94
CA PRO A 7 -9.76 -0.91 -15.80
C PRO A 7 -9.95 -1.40 -17.23
N ASP A 8 -8.89 -1.93 -17.84
CA ASP A 8 -8.90 -2.38 -19.25
C ASP A 8 -9.77 -3.62 -19.48
N ARG A 9 -10.08 -4.36 -18.42
CA ARG A 9 -11.00 -5.50 -18.43
C ARG A 9 -12.39 -5.15 -17.92
N HIS A 10 -12.60 -3.92 -17.45
CA HIS A 10 -13.82 -3.46 -16.78
C HIS A 10 -14.27 -4.38 -15.64
N THR A 11 -13.33 -4.97 -14.90
CA THR A 11 -13.63 -5.85 -13.77
C THR A 11 -13.31 -5.18 -12.44
N SER A 12 -14.10 -5.52 -11.42
CA SER A 12 -13.86 -5.13 -10.03
C SER A 12 -14.17 -6.28 -9.09
N HIS A 13 -13.34 -6.46 -8.06
CA HIS A 13 -13.54 -7.48 -7.03
C HIS A 13 -13.54 -6.83 -5.65
N THR A 14 -14.48 -7.25 -4.81
CA THR A 14 -14.57 -6.88 -3.39
C THR A 14 -14.50 -8.10 -2.48
N ASP A 15 -14.56 -9.32 -3.03
CA ASP A 15 -14.38 -10.55 -2.26
C ASP A 15 -12.90 -10.73 -1.88
N GLU A 16 -12.64 -10.88 -0.58
CA GLU A 16 -11.28 -10.99 -0.04
C GLU A 16 -10.51 -12.19 -0.61
N THR A 17 -11.18 -13.32 -0.84
CA THR A 17 -10.55 -14.54 -1.36
C THR A 17 -10.17 -14.34 -2.83
N GLU A 18 -11.03 -13.70 -3.62
CA GLU A 18 -10.74 -13.36 -5.01
C GLU A 18 -9.58 -12.36 -5.13
N ILE A 19 -9.58 -11.30 -4.31
CA ILE A 19 -8.51 -10.30 -4.26
C ILE A 19 -7.19 -10.97 -3.89
N ARG A 20 -7.15 -11.74 -2.80
CA ARG A 20 -5.94 -12.46 -2.37
C ARG A 20 -5.42 -13.40 -3.46
N ARG A 21 -6.31 -14.16 -4.11
CA ARG A 21 -5.93 -15.05 -5.22
C ARG A 21 -5.36 -14.28 -6.40
N PHE A 22 -5.97 -13.16 -6.78
CA PHE A 22 -5.52 -12.32 -7.89
C PHE A 22 -4.12 -11.76 -7.63
N LEU A 23 -3.88 -11.22 -6.44
CA LEU A 23 -2.61 -10.60 -6.08
C LEU A 23 -1.50 -11.64 -5.89
N ASN A 24 -1.79 -12.79 -5.25
CA ASN A 24 -0.82 -13.87 -5.09
C ASN A 24 -0.33 -14.44 -6.43
N ALA A 25 -1.20 -14.52 -7.44
CA ALA A 25 -0.82 -14.95 -8.80
C ALA A 25 0.16 -13.97 -9.50
N ARG A 26 0.34 -12.78 -8.93
CA ARG A 26 1.24 -11.70 -9.37
C ARG A 26 2.40 -11.48 -8.39
N GLY A 27 2.53 -12.32 -7.36
CA GLY A 27 3.57 -12.20 -6.34
C GLY A 27 3.33 -11.11 -5.30
N ILE A 28 2.19 -10.42 -5.34
CA ILE A 28 1.84 -9.38 -4.35
C ILE A 28 1.05 -10.04 -3.23
N MET A 29 1.52 -9.91 -1.99
CA MET A 29 0.82 -10.46 -0.84
C MET A 29 -0.27 -9.49 -0.39
N TYR A 30 -1.46 -10.02 -0.11
CA TYR A 30 -2.55 -9.29 0.54
C TYR A 30 -3.21 -10.14 1.60
N ASP A 31 -3.50 -9.53 2.73
CA ASP A 31 -4.27 -10.13 3.80
C ASP A 31 -5.10 -9.08 4.55
N ARG A 32 -6.00 -9.53 5.42
CA ARG A 32 -6.84 -8.66 6.23
C ARG A 32 -6.64 -8.93 7.71
N TRP A 33 -6.19 -7.90 8.41
CA TRP A 33 -6.00 -7.88 9.85
C TRP A 33 -7.00 -6.93 10.49
N PRO A 34 -8.17 -7.43 10.94
CA PRO A 34 -9.17 -6.59 11.61
C PRO A 34 -8.55 -5.71 12.68
N SER A 35 -8.95 -4.44 12.71
CA SER A 35 -8.42 -3.49 13.69
C SER A 35 -8.69 -4.00 15.11
N PRO A 36 -7.66 -4.06 15.98
CA PRO A 36 -7.87 -4.36 17.39
C PRO A 36 -8.84 -3.34 18.00
N ALA A 37 -9.75 -3.80 18.86
CA ALA A 37 -10.77 -2.94 19.48
C ALA A 37 -10.20 -1.76 20.29
N THR A 38 -8.90 -1.80 20.62
CA THR A 38 -8.17 -0.80 21.40
C THR A 38 -7.55 0.31 20.53
N VAL A 39 -7.57 0.19 19.21
CA VAL A 39 -6.95 1.15 18.29
C VAL A 39 -7.98 2.15 17.77
N SER A 40 -7.66 3.43 17.94
CA SER A 40 -8.42 4.59 17.47
C SER A 40 -7.49 5.65 16.89
N SER A 41 -8.06 6.70 16.29
CA SER A 41 -7.30 7.84 15.77
C SER A 41 -6.48 8.57 16.84
N ALA A 42 -6.87 8.48 18.12
CA ALA A 42 -6.16 9.08 19.24
C ALA A 42 -5.10 8.17 19.87
N THR A 43 -5.06 6.88 19.50
CA THR A 43 -4.12 5.91 20.08
C THR A 43 -2.68 6.27 19.68
N PRO A 44 -1.72 6.37 20.62
CA PRO A 44 -0.31 6.64 20.30
C PRO A 44 0.32 5.57 19.41
N ASP A 45 1.31 5.94 18.59
CA ASP A 45 1.95 5.03 17.64
C ASP A 45 2.56 3.78 18.29
N GLY A 46 3.18 3.92 19.45
CA GLY A 46 3.74 2.79 20.20
C GLY A 46 2.66 1.79 20.65
N GLU A 47 1.47 2.26 20.99
CA GLU A 47 0.33 1.41 21.36
C GLU A 47 -0.30 0.73 20.14
N VAL A 48 -0.32 1.42 18.99
CA VAL A 48 -0.71 0.81 17.70
C VAL A 48 0.22 -0.34 17.36
N LEU A 49 1.54 -0.13 17.38
CA LEU A 49 2.52 -1.19 17.13
C LEU A 49 2.39 -2.36 18.12
N ALA A 50 2.16 -2.07 19.40
CA ALA A 50 1.94 -3.09 20.41
C ALA A 50 0.68 -3.93 20.12
N ALA A 51 -0.41 -3.30 19.66
CA ALA A 51 -1.66 -3.97 19.36
C ALA A 51 -1.57 -4.95 18.16
N TYR A 52 -0.63 -4.71 17.23
CA TYR A 52 -0.39 -5.59 16.07
C TYR A 52 0.82 -6.52 16.24
N ARG A 53 1.52 -6.48 17.38
CA ARG A 53 2.80 -7.18 17.62
C ARG A 53 2.76 -8.67 17.26
N ASP A 54 1.72 -9.38 17.66
CA ASP A 54 1.60 -10.83 17.46
C ASP A 54 1.52 -11.23 15.98
N ARG A 55 1.03 -10.33 15.12
CA ARG A 55 1.00 -10.53 13.66
C ARG A 55 2.24 -9.97 12.96
N LEU A 56 2.75 -8.84 13.44
CA LEU A 56 3.95 -8.21 12.90
C LEU A 56 5.19 -9.07 13.11
N THR A 57 5.36 -9.68 14.30
CA THR A 57 6.59 -10.39 14.65
C THR A 57 6.87 -11.57 13.69
N PRO A 58 5.94 -12.50 13.42
CA PRO A 58 6.17 -13.57 12.46
C PRO A 58 6.39 -13.05 11.03
N LEU A 59 5.66 -12.02 10.61
CA LEU A 59 5.84 -11.41 9.28
C LEU A 59 7.25 -10.83 9.12
N MET A 60 7.74 -10.13 10.14
CA MET A 60 9.09 -9.55 10.16
C MET A 60 10.17 -10.63 10.15
N GLU A 61 10.02 -11.69 10.95
CA GLU A 61 10.95 -12.81 10.98
C GLU A 61 11.01 -13.56 9.64
N GLN A 62 9.87 -13.80 9.00
CA GLN A 62 9.78 -14.50 7.73
C GLN A 62 10.32 -13.68 6.55
N GLY A 63 10.05 -12.37 6.53
CA GLY A 63 10.50 -11.46 5.46
C GLY A 63 11.89 -10.87 5.68
N GLY A 64 12.52 -11.10 6.84
CA GLY A 64 13.80 -10.49 7.20
C GLY A 64 13.73 -8.97 7.47
N TYR A 65 12.53 -8.45 7.72
CA TYR A 65 12.29 -7.04 8.01
C TYR A 65 12.84 -6.66 9.38
N ARG A 66 13.48 -5.48 9.47
CA ARG A 66 14.19 -5.07 10.69
C ARG A 66 13.55 -3.89 11.41
N THR A 67 12.77 -3.09 10.67
CA THR A 67 12.22 -1.86 11.21
C THR A 67 10.74 -1.75 10.89
N VAL A 68 10.01 -1.17 11.84
CA VAL A 68 8.59 -0.90 11.73
C VAL A 68 8.29 0.45 12.38
N ASP A 69 7.47 1.27 11.72
CA ASP A 69 6.96 2.52 12.29
C ASP A 69 5.51 2.78 11.87
N VAL A 70 4.93 3.86 12.40
CA VAL A 70 3.60 4.32 12.03
C VAL A 70 3.74 5.67 11.34
N VAL A 71 3.06 5.84 10.21
CA VAL A 71 2.95 7.11 9.51
C VAL A 71 1.49 7.56 9.46
N THR A 72 1.27 8.85 9.59
CA THR A 72 -0.04 9.47 9.40
C THR A 72 0.06 10.58 8.36
N VAL A 73 -0.74 10.46 7.30
CA VAL A 73 -0.88 11.46 6.24
C VAL A 73 -2.32 11.96 6.23
N THR A 74 -2.49 13.27 6.41
CA THR A 74 -3.80 13.94 6.40
C THR A 74 -3.76 15.17 5.51
N GLY A 75 -4.92 15.78 5.26
CA GLY A 75 -5.01 17.10 4.63
C GLY A 75 -4.23 18.22 5.35
N ARG A 76 -3.75 18.00 6.57
CA ARG A 76 -2.93 18.96 7.35
C ARG A 76 -1.44 18.64 7.35
N THR A 77 -1.02 17.57 6.68
CA THR A 77 0.40 17.19 6.61
C THR A 77 1.19 18.30 5.89
N PRO A 78 2.28 18.82 6.48
CA PRO A 78 3.12 19.81 5.81
C PRO A 78 3.68 19.25 4.50
N ASN A 79 3.79 20.09 3.47
CA ASN A 79 4.28 19.71 2.13
C ASN A 79 3.47 18.60 1.46
N LEU A 80 2.16 18.50 1.76
CA LEU A 80 1.28 17.45 1.23
C LEU A 80 1.35 17.35 -0.30
N ASP A 81 1.29 18.48 -1.03
CA ASP A 81 1.32 18.47 -2.49
C ASP A 81 2.60 17.82 -3.02
N ALA A 82 3.76 18.20 -2.46
CA ALA A 82 5.05 17.60 -2.83
C ALA A 82 5.15 16.12 -2.43
N ILE A 83 4.46 15.68 -1.35
CA ILE A 83 4.38 14.27 -0.96
C ILE A 83 3.51 13.50 -1.97
N ARG A 84 2.36 14.06 -2.36
CA ARG A 84 1.46 13.46 -3.36
C ARG A 84 2.16 13.30 -4.69
N ASP A 85 2.81 14.36 -5.19
CA ASP A 85 3.51 14.34 -6.47
C ASP A 85 4.59 13.26 -6.53
N LYS A 86 5.25 12.98 -5.40
CA LYS A 86 6.24 11.90 -5.31
C LYS A 86 5.63 10.52 -5.41
N PHE A 87 4.47 10.29 -4.79
CA PHE A 87 3.82 8.99 -4.76
C PHE A 87 2.98 8.69 -6.00
N LEU A 88 2.45 9.73 -6.66
CA LEU A 88 1.61 9.59 -7.85
C LEU A 88 2.38 9.16 -9.10
N ARG A 89 3.70 9.37 -9.13
CA ARG A 89 4.55 8.98 -10.27
C ARG A 89 4.92 7.51 -10.18
N GLU A 90 4.90 6.78 -11.29
CA GLU A 90 5.31 5.38 -11.30
C GLU A 90 6.78 5.23 -10.85
N HIS A 91 7.01 4.31 -9.93
CA HIS A 91 8.33 4.00 -9.39
C HIS A 91 8.46 2.53 -8.97
N THR A 92 9.69 2.16 -8.65
CA THR A 92 10.04 0.91 -7.97
C THR A 92 10.85 1.19 -6.71
N HIS A 93 11.01 0.16 -5.87
CA HIS A 93 11.89 0.14 -4.70
C HIS A 93 12.83 -1.05 -4.77
N ASP A 94 14.01 -0.93 -4.16
CA ASP A 94 14.98 -2.04 -4.07
C ASP A 94 14.60 -3.07 -2.99
N GLU A 95 13.65 -2.73 -2.13
CA GLU A 95 13.10 -3.58 -1.08
C GLU A 95 11.58 -3.69 -1.21
N ASP A 96 11.00 -4.68 -0.51
CA ASP A 96 9.56 -4.83 -0.44
C ASP A 96 8.90 -3.64 0.27
N GLU A 97 7.82 -3.13 -0.31
CA GLU A 97 6.96 -2.14 0.31
C GLU A 97 5.81 -2.84 1.04
N VAL A 98 5.92 -2.92 2.37
CA VAL A 98 4.87 -3.48 3.22
C VAL A 98 4.12 -2.38 3.96
N ARG A 99 2.79 -2.38 3.84
CA ARG A 99 1.88 -1.42 4.47
C ARG A 99 0.70 -2.12 5.11
N MET A 100 0.46 -1.85 6.38
CA MET A 100 -0.77 -2.24 7.09
C MET A 100 -1.58 -0.99 7.41
N PHE A 101 -2.77 -0.88 6.85
CA PHE A 101 -3.66 0.28 7.00
C PHE A 101 -4.39 0.21 8.33
N VAL A 102 -4.08 1.12 9.23
CA VAL A 102 -4.72 1.24 10.55
C VAL A 102 -5.99 2.07 10.47
N GLU A 103 -5.95 3.16 9.70
CA GLU A 103 -7.08 4.06 9.53
C GLU A 103 -7.13 4.61 8.10
N GLY A 104 -8.35 4.86 7.63
CA GLY A 104 -8.62 5.49 6.34
C GLY A 104 -8.29 4.58 5.16
N GLU A 105 -7.83 5.16 4.07
CA GLU A 105 -7.67 4.44 2.80
C GLU A 105 -6.62 5.04 1.87
N GLY A 106 -6.04 4.20 1.03
CA GLY A 106 -5.10 4.62 0.00
C GLY A 106 -5.12 3.65 -1.17
N LEU A 107 -4.84 4.17 -2.37
CA LEU A 107 -4.98 3.44 -3.61
C LEU A 107 -3.61 3.10 -4.18
N PHE A 108 -3.28 1.81 -4.17
CA PHE A 108 -2.14 1.31 -4.92
C PHE A 108 -2.53 1.07 -6.36
N TRP A 109 -1.64 1.42 -7.27
CA TRP A 109 -1.71 1.04 -8.67
C TRP A 109 -0.49 0.22 -9.03
N PHE A 110 -0.68 -0.78 -9.88
CA PHE A 110 0.36 -1.68 -10.33
C PHE A 110 0.37 -1.73 -11.84
N HIS A 111 1.58 -1.75 -12.40
CA HIS A 111 1.81 -1.96 -13.81
C HIS A 111 2.76 -3.14 -13.98
N LEU A 112 2.23 -4.27 -14.45
CA LEU A 112 2.99 -5.49 -14.61
C LEU A 112 3.18 -5.78 -16.10
N GLU A 113 4.43 -5.66 -16.55
CA GLU A 113 4.86 -5.98 -17.91
C GLU A 113 5.15 -7.49 -17.99
N ARG A 114 4.11 -8.30 -18.23
CA ARG A 114 4.21 -9.77 -18.34
C ARG A 114 4.08 -10.19 -19.81
N GLU A 115 3.26 -11.20 -20.11
CA GLU A 115 2.92 -11.59 -21.48
C GLU A 115 2.09 -10.48 -22.17
N GLU A 116 1.23 -9.83 -21.40
CA GLU A 116 0.50 -8.62 -21.76
C GLU A 116 0.76 -7.58 -20.66
N ASP A 117 0.83 -6.31 -21.04
CA ASP A 117 0.88 -5.20 -20.08
C ASP A 117 -0.44 -5.18 -19.31
N GLU A 118 -0.34 -5.22 -17.98
CA GLU A 118 -1.51 -5.26 -17.11
C GLU A 118 -1.44 -4.15 -16.07
N VAL A 119 -2.44 -3.27 -16.11
CA VAL A 119 -2.63 -2.22 -15.12
C VAL A 119 -3.86 -2.52 -14.25
N PHE A 120 -3.68 -2.47 -12.93
CA PHE A 120 -4.76 -2.65 -11.97
C PHE A 120 -4.53 -1.84 -10.71
N SER A 121 -5.59 -1.61 -9.94
CA SER A 121 -5.53 -0.87 -8.68
C SER A 121 -6.10 -1.67 -7.51
N LEU A 122 -5.59 -1.41 -6.32
CA LEU A 122 -6.12 -1.91 -5.06
C LEU A 122 -6.35 -0.74 -4.10
N LEU A 123 -7.61 -0.39 -3.86
CA LEU A 123 -7.97 0.51 -2.78
C LEU A 123 -7.85 -0.28 -1.47
N CYS A 124 -6.81 0.00 -0.69
CA CYS A 124 -6.64 -0.54 0.66
C CYS A 124 -7.35 0.36 1.66
N GLN A 125 -8.02 -0.23 2.65
CA GLN A 125 -8.70 0.47 3.72
C GLN A 125 -8.25 -0.05 5.08
N ALA A 126 -8.70 0.59 6.16
CA ALA A 126 -8.43 0.15 7.53
C ALA A 126 -8.67 -1.37 7.71
N GLY A 127 -7.64 -2.05 8.19
CA GLY A 127 -7.60 -3.50 8.35
C GLY A 127 -6.90 -4.26 7.23
N ASP A 128 -6.52 -3.61 6.13
CA ASP A 128 -5.87 -4.28 5.00
C ASP A 128 -4.34 -4.22 5.14
N ILE A 129 -3.64 -5.32 4.85
CA ILE A 129 -2.18 -5.38 4.70
C ILE A 129 -1.80 -5.80 3.29
N ILE A 130 -0.79 -5.14 2.76
CA ILE A 130 -0.19 -5.46 1.46
C ILE A 130 1.33 -5.51 1.59
N ALA A 131 1.97 -6.46 0.90
CA ALA A 131 3.40 -6.46 0.64
C ALA A 131 3.64 -6.45 -0.88
N VAL A 132 4.17 -5.33 -1.36
CA VAL A 132 4.57 -5.11 -2.75
C VAL A 132 6.04 -5.54 -2.88
N PRO A 133 6.37 -6.56 -3.70
CA PRO A 133 7.74 -7.01 -3.83
C PRO A 133 8.69 -5.94 -4.40
N ALA A 134 9.96 -6.00 -4.02
CA ALA A 134 11.01 -5.21 -4.64
C ALA A 134 10.95 -5.27 -6.17
N ASN A 135 11.31 -4.16 -6.83
CA ASN A 135 11.30 -3.97 -8.28
C ASN A 135 9.91 -4.04 -8.94
N THR A 136 8.82 -4.10 -8.18
CA THR A 136 7.46 -4.00 -8.73
C THR A 136 7.16 -2.55 -9.13
N LYS A 137 6.76 -2.30 -10.38
CA LYS A 137 6.31 -0.97 -10.83
C LYS A 137 4.94 -0.66 -10.24
N HIS A 138 4.87 0.44 -9.51
CA HIS A 138 3.65 0.88 -8.85
C HIS A 138 3.65 2.39 -8.64
N TRP A 139 2.48 2.92 -8.32
CA TRP A 139 2.32 4.25 -7.75
C TRP A 139 1.22 4.24 -6.69
N PHE A 140 1.17 5.28 -5.87
CA PHE A 140 0.25 5.37 -4.75
C PHE A 140 -0.49 6.70 -4.75
N ASP A 141 -1.81 6.63 -4.73
CA ASP A 141 -2.69 7.79 -4.62
C ASP A 141 -3.31 7.85 -3.22
N LEU A 142 -3.07 8.97 -2.55
CA LEU A 142 -3.62 9.30 -1.23
C LEU A 142 -5.11 9.71 -1.29
N GLY A 143 -5.70 9.80 -2.49
CA GLY A 143 -7.06 10.27 -2.73
C GLY A 143 -7.20 11.79 -2.53
N LYS A 144 -8.30 12.42 -2.96
CA LYS A 144 -8.46 13.89 -2.88
C LYS A 144 -8.43 14.44 -1.45
N HIS A 145 -8.86 13.63 -0.50
CA HIS A 145 -8.89 13.99 0.92
C HIS A 145 -8.06 12.97 1.71
N PRO A 146 -6.72 13.12 1.75
CA PRO A 146 -5.85 12.17 2.42
C PRO A 146 -6.27 12.00 3.88
N ALA A 147 -6.51 10.75 4.23
CA ALA A 147 -6.68 10.27 5.59
C ALA A 147 -6.10 8.87 5.60
N VAL A 148 -4.79 8.75 5.84
CA VAL A 148 -4.09 7.48 5.90
C VAL A 148 -3.31 7.42 7.19
N ARG A 149 -3.56 6.39 7.99
CA ARG A 149 -2.65 5.97 9.05
C ARG A 149 -2.22 4.54 8.76
N ALA A 150 -0.93 4.32 8.61
CA ALA A 150 -0.41 3.02 8.21
C ALA A 150 0.82 2.65 9.04
N ILE A 151 0.94 1.36 9.36
CA ILE A 151 2.18 0.76 9.82
C ILE A 151 3.01 0.45 8.58
N ARG A 152 4.25 0.93 8.55
CA ARG A 152 5.23 0.64 7.49
C ARG A 152 6.24 -0.36 8.02
N ILE A 153 6.56 -1.38 7.24
CA ILE A 153 7.53 -2.42 7.60
C ILE A 153 8.57 -2.47 6.48
N PHE A 154 9.85 -2.49 6.83
CA PHE A 154 10.96 -2.43 5.88
C PHE A 154 12.22 -3.15 6.42
N THR A 155 13.09 -3.55 5.50
CA THR A 155 14.38 -4.19 5.83
C THR A 155 15.43 -3.12 6.15
N ASP A 156 15.48 -2.05 5.36
CA ASP A 156 16.30 -0.85 5.56
C ASP A 156 15.49 0.42 5.22
N GLN A 157 15.60 1.45 6.05
CA GLN A 157 15.06 2.77 5.76
C GLN A 157 15.74 3.46 4.57
N ALA A 158 16.84 2.93 4.03
CA ALA A 158 17.40 3.40 2.77
C ALA A 158 16.67 2.81 1.53
N GLY A 159 16.03 1.64 1.65
CA GLY A 159 15.47 0.89 0.52
C GLY A 159 14.17 1.42 -0.06
N TRP A 160 13.47 2.33 0.64
CA TRP A 160 12.21 2.94 0.17
C TRP A 160 12.43 4.15 -0.76
N VAL A 161 13.67 4.48 -1.11
CA VAL A 161 13.89 5.56 -2.07
C VAL A 161 13.25 5.17 -3.41
N PRO A 162 12.36 5.99 -3.99
CA PRO A 162 11.68 5.66 -5.23
C PRO A 162 12.65 5.78 -6.42
N HIS A 163 12.71 4.74 -7.24
CA HIS A 163 13.33 4.76 -8.56
C HIS A 163 12.25 5.02 -9.62
N TYR A 164 12.14 6.26 -10.07
CA TYR A 164 11.13 6.64 -11.06
C TYR A 164 11.38 5.98 -12.41
N THR A 165 10.35 5.35 -12.97
CA THR A 165 10.43 4.69 -14.29
C THR A 165 10.37 5.70 -15.43
N ASN A 166 9.67 6.83 -15.21
CA ASN A 166 9.33 7.84 -16.22
C ASN A 166 8.55 7.24 -17.42
N SER A 167 7.72 6.22 -17.18
CA SER A 167 6.83 5.66 -18.20
C SER A 167 5.64 6.58 -18.51
N HIS A 168 5.25 7.42 -17.55
CA HIS A 168 4.06 8.27 -17.60
C HIS A 168 2.74 7.50 -17.69
N ILE A 169 2.74 6.19 -17.42
CA ILE A 169 1.52 5.37 -17.49
C ILE A 169 0.45 5.84 -16.50
N GLU A 170 0.87 6.37 -15.35
CA GLU A 170 0.00 6.94 -14.33
C GLU A 170 -0.91 8.06 -14.88
N GLU A 171 -0.49 8.76 -15.94
CA GLU A 171 -1.26 9.84 -16.56
C GLU A 171 -2.49 9.30 -17.32
N HIS A 172 -2.47 8.03 -17.73
CA HIS A 172 -3.59 7.36 -18.38
C HIS A 172 -4.61 6.78 -17.39
N TYR A 173 -4.19 6.54 -16.14
CA TYR A 173 -4.98 5.87 -15.11
C TYR A 173 -5.12 6.78 -13.89
N GLN A 174 -5.94 7.83 -14.01
CA GLN A 174 -6.28 8.68 -12.88
C GLN A 174 -7.54 8.18 -12.18
N ALA A 175 -7.46 7.96 -10.86
CA ALA A 175 -8.65 7.82 -10.03
C ALA A 175 -9.45 9.11 -10.12
N GLY A 176 -10.75 8.99 -10.44
CA GLY A 176 -11.61 10.09 -10.90
C GLY A 176 -11.41 11.45 -10.20
N ALA A 177 -11.32 12.48 -11.04
CA ALA A 177 -11.45 13.91 -10.72
C ALA A 177 -12.71 14.25 -9.93
#